data_AF-A0A024WCW1-F1
#
_entry.id   AF-A0A024WCW1-F1
#
_cell.length_a   1.000
_cell.length_b   1.000
_cell.length_c   1.000
_cell.angle_alpha   90.00
_cell.angle_beta   90.00
_cell.angle_gamma   90.00
#
_symmetry.space_group_name_H-M   'P 1'
#
loop_
_entity.id
_entity.type
_entity.pdbx_description
1 polymer ?
#
loop_
_entity_poly.entity_id
_entity_poly.type
_entity_poly.pdbx_seq_one_letter_code
_entity_poly.pdbx_strand_id
1 'polypeptide(L)'
;MNFKSIHIYNDIHNLFLNNCHHHVAMALNNIKYKGRSDWTPFKVFFNLMIHGHFVSWKYFFVLYGPFVCMVLLFIFIVTMI
;
A
#
# COMPACT_ATOMS: atom_id res chain seq x y z
N MET A 1 13.06 -25.80 5.10
CA MET A 1 11.69 -25.24 5.05
C MET A 1 11.44 -24.59 6.40
N ASN A 2 11.56 -23.26 6.48
CA ASN A 2 11.79 -22.56 7.75
C ASN A 2 10.46 -22.20 8.44
N PHE A 3 10.44 -22.38 9.76
CA PHE A 3 9.29 -22.53 10.68
C PHE A 3 8.43 -21.26 10.89
N LYS A 4 8.27 -20.39 9.88
CA LYS A 4 7.54 -19.12 9.99
C LYS A 4 6.11 -19.17 9.46
N SER A 5 5.72 -20.24 8.76
CA SER A 5 4.37 -20.36 8.19
C SER A 5 3.30 -20.79 9.20
N ILE A 6 3.70 -21.34 10.37
CA ILE A 6 2.75 -21.82 11.39
C ILE A 6 2.14 -20.66 12.19
N HIS A 7 2.88 -19.55 12.39
CA HIS A 7 2.35 -18.35 13.04
C HIS A 7 1.27 -17.62 12.22
N ILE A 8 1.23 -17.85 10.92
CA ILE A 8 0.28 -17.19 10.01
C ILE A 8 -1.13 -17.75 10.19
N TYR A 9 -1.29 -19.00 10.64
CA TYR A 9 -2.61 -19.66 10.65
C TYR A 9 -3.50 -19.31 11.86
N ASN A 10 -2.94 -18.75 12.92
CA ASN A 10 -3.66 -18.44 14.17
C ASN A 10 -3.79 -16.94 14.49
N ASP A 11 -3.12 -16.06 13.74
CA ASP A 11 -3.23 -14.63 13.92
C ASP A 11 -4.27 -14.06 12.96
N ILE A 12 -5.26 -13.31 13.48
CA ILE A 12 -6.28 -12.62 12.69
C ILE A 12 -5.60 -11.94 11.48
N HIS A 13 -5.87 -12.45 10.30
CA HIS A 13 -5.38 -11.86 9.06
C HIS A 13 -6.18 -10.60 8.75
N ASN A 14 -5.70 -9.48 9.27
CA ASN A 14 -6.21 -8.19 8.83
C ASN A 14 -5.76 -7.96 7.39
N LEU A 15 -6.72 -8.00 6.47
CA LEU A 15 -6.49 -7.84 5.03
C LEU A 15 -5.76 -6.52 4.70
N PHE A 16 -5.93 -5.48 5.51
CA PHE A 16 -5.21 -4.21 5.33
C PHE A 16 -3.76 -4.27 5.81
N LEU A 17 -3.48 -5.02 6.88
CA LEU A 17 -2.17 -5.11 7.53
C LEU A 17 -1.31 -6.29 7.04
N ASN A 18 -1.91 -7.28 6.38
CA ASN A 18 -1.21 -8.46 5.86
C ASN A 18 -1.50 -8.65 4.37
N ASN A 19 -1.41 -7.55 3.62
CA ASN A 19 -1.63 -7.55 2.17
C ASN A 19 -0.37 -7.91 1.36
N CYS A 20 -0.52 -7.94 0.04
CA CYS A 20 0.56 -8.17 -0.91
C CYS A 20 1.75 -7.21 -0.74
N HIS A 21 1.51 -5.94 -0.39
CA HIS A 21 2.57 -4.96 -0.18
C HIS A 21 3.39 -5.26 1.09
N HIS A 22 2.79 -5.82 2.14
CA HIS A 22 3.52 -6.30 3.32
C HIS A 22 4.42 -7.49 2.98
N HIS A 23 3.93 -8.43 2.16
CA HIS A 23 4.74 -9.56 1.71
C HIS A 23 5.94 -9.11 0.86
N VAL A 24 5.72 -8.17 -0.08
CA VAL A 24 6.80 -7.57 -0.87
C VAL A 24 7.79 -6.82 0.00
N ALA A 25 7.32 -6.00 0.96
CA ALA A 25 8.19 -5.28 1.88
C ALA A 25 9.07 -6.22 2.71
N MET A 26 8.49 -7.31 3.23
CA MET A 26 9.23 -8.36 3.93
C MET A 26 10.30 -9.01 3.03
N ALA A 27 9.95 -9.35 1.78
CA ALA A 27 10.91 -9.92 0.83
C ALA A 27 12.07 -8.95 0.53
N LEU A 28 11.77 -7.66 0.30
CA LEU A 28 12.79 -6.63 0.05
C LEU A 28 13.72 -6.43 1.26
N ASN A 29 13.19 -6.49 2.48
CA ASN A 29 13.98 -6.42 3.70
C ASN A 29 14.90 -7.63 3.86
N ASN A 30 14.40 -8.84 3.60
CA ASN A 30 15.18 -10.07 3.70
C ASN A 30 16.38 -10.10 2.74
N ILE A 31 16.21 -9.58 1.52
CA ILE A 31 17.29 -9.51 0.52
C ILE A 31 18.15 -8.23 0.62
N LYS A 32 17.88 -7.37 1.62
CA LYS A 32 18.52 -6.04 1.77
C LYS A 32 18.53 -5.24 0.47
N TYR A 33 17.39 -5.18 -0.23
CA TYR A 33 17.32 -4.55 -1.55
C TYR A 33 17.79 -3.09 -1.49
N LYS A 34 18.73 -2.73 -2.38
CA LYS A 34 19.45 -1.44 -2.39
C LYS A 34 20.17 -1.11 -1.07
N GLY A 35 20.67 -2.13 -0.36
CA GLY A 35 21.35 -1.97 0.92
C GLY A 35 20.44 -1.58 2.08
N ARG A 36 19.11 -1.63 1.88
CA ARG A 36 18.11 -1.21 2.87
C ARG A 36 17.29 -2.38 3.39
N SER A 37 16.92 -2.31 4.67
CA SER A 37 16.05 -3.29 5.35
C SER A 37 14.91 -2.64 6.14
N ASP A 38 14.56 -1.40 5.78
CA ASP A 38 13.50 -0.57 6.35
C ASP A 38 12.34 -0.36 5.35
N TRP A 39 12.14 -1.29 4.42
CA TRP A 39 11.02 -1.30 3.48
C TRP A 39 9.73 -1.48 4.25
N THR A 40 8.83 -0.52 4.09
CA THR A 40 7.46 -0.58 4.58
C THR A 40 6.51 -0.77 3.39
N PRO A 41 5.32 -1.35 3.58
CA PRO A 41 4.31 -1.48 2.53
C PRO A 41 3.97 -0.14 1.88
N PHE A 42 3.98 0.94 2.67
CA PHE A 42 3.82 2.31 2.19
C PHE A 42 4.95 2.72 1.24
N LYS A 43 6.21 2.50 1.60
CA LYS A 43 7.35 2.75 0.70
C LYS A 43 7.26 1.94 -0.58
N VAL A 44 6.80 0.68 -0.51
CA VAL A 44 6.57 -0.18 -1.69
C VAL A 44 5.48 0.41 -2.58
N PHE A 45 4.34 0.80 -2.00
CA PHE A 45 3.24 1.44 -2.73
C PHE A 45 3.72 2.70 -3.45
N PHE A 46 4.38 3.64 -2.76
CA PHE A 46 4.88 4.87 -3.39
C PHE A 46 5.90 4.58 -4.50
N ASN A 47 6.79 3.61 -4.31
CA ASN A 47 7.71 3.23 -5.37
C ASN A 47 7.00 2.68 -6.61
N LEU A 48 5.96 1.85 -6.43
CA LEU A 48 5.17 1.33 -7.52
C LEU A 48 4.35 2.43 -8.22
N MET A 49 3.85 3.41 -7.47
CA MET A 49 3.10 4.55 -8.01
C MET A 49 3.98 5.48 -8.84
N ILE A 50 5.21 5.75 -8.40
CA ILE A 50 6.12 6.68 -9.06
C ILE A 50 6.87 6.02 -10.23
N HIS A 51 7.27 4.76 -10.07
CA HIS A 51 8.14 4.06 -11.04
C HIS A 51 7.44 2.92 -11.78
N GLY A 52 6.16 2.67 -11.51
CA GLY A 52 5.40 1.60 -12.14
C GLY A 52 5.09 1.93 -13.59
N HIS A 53 5.57 1.08 -14.50
CA HIS A 53 5.34 1.24 -15.95
C HIS A 53 3.85 1.39 -16.32
N PHE A 54 2.96 0.73 -15.57
CA PHE A 54 1.52 0.75 -15.81
C PHE A 54 0.77 1.87 -15.08
N VAL A 55 1.45 2.67 -14.26
CA VAL A 55 0.85 3.79 -13.53
C VAL A 55 1.18 5.08 -14.29
N SER A 56 0.30 5.44 -15.22
CA SER A 56 0.42 6.74 -15.90
C SER A 56 -0.16 7.84 -15.02
N TRP A 57 0.59 8.95 -14.87
CA TRP A 57 0.18 10.13 -14.11
C TRP A 57 -1.20 10.68 -14.52
N LYS A 58 -1.55 10.57 -15.80
CA LYS A 58 -2.88 10.95 -16.29
C LYS A 58 -3.97 10.08 -15.66
N TYR A 59 -3.78 8.76 -15.69
CA TYR A 59 -4.77 7.81 -15.19
C TYR A 59 -4.83 7.76 -13.66
N PHE A 60 -3.76 8.17 -12.97
CA PHE A 60 -3.79 8.40 -11.53
C PHE A 60 -4.88 9.41 -11.16
N PHE A 61 -4.88 10.60 -11.76
CA PHE A 61 -5.90 11.61 -11.45
C PHE A 61 -7.30 11.20 -11.91
N VAL A 62 -7.43 10.47 -13.02
CA VAL A 62 -8.73 9.95 -13.47
C VAL A 62 -9.29 8.93 -12.48
N LEU A 63 -8.45 8.07 -11.92
CA LEU A 63 -8.88 7.02 -10.98
C LEU A 63 -9.20 7.60 -9.60
N TYR A 64 -8.32 8.43 -9.04
CA TYR A 64 -8.45 8.93 -7.67
C TYR A 64 -9.21 10.26 -7.56
N GLY A 65 -9.26 11.06 -8.64
CA GLY A 65 -9.92 12.36 -8.66
C GLY A 65 -11.39 12.35 -8.25
N PRO A 66 -12.24 11.46 -8.82
CA PRO A 66 -13.65 11.38 -8.43
C PRO A 66 -13.83 11.08 -6.93
N PHE A 67 -13.03 10.16 -6.38
CA PHE A 67 -13.08 9.82 -4.96
C PHE A 67 -12.69 11.01 -4.08
N VAL A 68 -11.60 11.71 -4.41
CA VAL A 68 -11.17 12.92 -3.69
C VAL A 68 -12.26 13.99 -3.73
N CYS A 69 -12.87 14.23 -4.90
CA CYS A 69 -13.99 15.17 -5.02
C CYS A 69 -15.18 14.80 -4.13
N MET A 70 -15.55 13.51 -4.07
CA MET A 70 -16.63 13.03 -3.19
C MET A 70 -16.31 13.26 -1.71
N VAL A 71 -15.08 12.97 -1.29
CA VAL A 71 -14.64 13.19 0.11
C VAL A 71 -14.65 14.68 0.46
N LEU A 72 -14.15 15.55 -0.42
CA LEU A 72 -14.17 17.00 -0.22
C LEU A 72 -15.60 17.54 -0.13
N LEU A 73 -16.50 17.06 -1.00
CA LEU A 73 -17.91 17.43 -0.97
C LEU A 73 -18.56 16.99 0.35
N PHE A 74 -18.30 15.77 0.81
CA PHE A 74 -18.83 15.26 2.06
C PHE A 74 -18.35 16.10 3.26
N ILE A 75 -17.05 16.41 3.33
CA ILE A 75 -16.49 17.28 4.38
C ILE A 75 -17.15 18.66 4.35
N PHE A 76 -17.30 19.25 3.16
CA PHE A 76 -17.98 20.54 3.00
C PHE A 76 -19.42 20.51 3.53
N ILE A 77 -20.20 19.50 3.16
CA ILE A 77 -21.59 19.32 3.63
C ILE A 77 -21.63 19.20 5.16
N VAL A 78 -20.76 18.38 5.75
CA VAL A 78 -20.75 18.14 7.21
C VAL A 78 -20.30 19.36 8.01
N THR A 79 -19.49 20.23 7.42
CA THR A 79 -18.91 21.39 8.13
C THR A 79 -19.66 22.69 7.92
N MET A 80 -20.35 22.85 6.79
CA MET A 80 -21.02 24.09 6.37
C MET A 80 -22.55 24.01 6.45
N ILE A 81 -23.12 22.84 6.78
CA ILE A 81 -24.51 22.67 7.23
C ILE A 81 -24.47 22.55 8.76
#